data_AF-A0A8D8TW73-F1
#
_entry.id   AF-A0A8D8TW73-F1
#
_cell.length_a   1.000
_cell.length_b   1.000
_cell.length_c   1.000
_cell.angle_alpha   90.00
_cell.angle_beta   90.00
_cell.angle_gamma   90.00
#
_symmetry.space_group_name_H-M   'P 1'
#
loop_
_entity.id
_entity.type
_entity.pdbx_description
1 polymer ?
#
loop_
_entity_poly.entity_id
_entity_poly.type
_entity_poly.pdbx_seq_one_letter_code
_entity_poly.pdbx_strand_id
1 'polypeptide(L)'
;MIYFVDDMNMPEVDAYGTVQPHTLIRQHMDYQHWYDRQKLSLKDIHNCMFVSAMNPTSGAFTIEPRLQRHFYVFALSFPGSDALYQIYYSILSQHLSQPLNKFPLTVINTADLILQLAIGMHSKLATTFLPTAVKFHYVWNLRDLDNVFQGMLFATGDCVRSSSQLVRLWMHEASRVYGDKMVDKKDIETFNKMLVENIKKVFAAGVFEEMPESEYMNKPLIYCHFVESVGDPKYMKMPDWSTLHRVLSDTMTSYNEIVASMNLVLFEDAMSHICRINRIMEAPRGNALLVGVGGSGKQSLSR
;
A
#
# COMPACT_ATOMS: atom_id res chain seq x y z
N MET A 1 -10.90 -15.08 26.84
CA MET A 1 -9.88 -14.93 25.78
C MET A 1 -10.57 -15.04 24.43
N ILE A 2 -10.20 -14.20 23.45
CA ILE A 2 -10.76 -14.26 22.10
C ILE A 2 -9.65 -14.66 21.13
N TYR A 3 -9.84 -15.78 20.43
CA TYR A 3 -8.99 -16.20 19.34
C TYR A 3 -9.54 -15.63 18.04
N PHE A 4 -8.79 -14.76 17.39
CA PHE A 4 -9.08 -14.29 16.04
C PHE A 4 -8.30 -15.11 15.02
N VAL A 5 -9.01 -15.73 14.08
CA VAL A 5 -8.43 -16.51 12.97
C VAL A 5 -8.67 -15.75 11.67
N ASP A 6 -7.62 -15.14 11.12
CA ASP A 6 -7.74 -14.20 9.99
C ASP A 6 -8.14 -14.89 8.67
N ASP A 7 -7.46 -15.98 8.32
CA ASP A 7 -7.76 -16.76 7.11
C ASP A 7 -8.11 -18.21 7.46
N MET A 8 -9.36 -18.43 7.84
CA MET A 8 -9.85 -19.76 8.20
C MET A 8 -9.74 -20.77 7.05
N ASN A 9 -9.72 -20.27 5.81
CA ASN A 9 -9.76 -21.08 4.60
C ASN A 9 -8.40 -21.24 3.89
N MET A 10 -7.31 -20.72 4.45
CA MET A 10 -5.95 -20.90 3.90
C MET A 10 -5.35 -22.30 4.09
N PRO A 11 -5.63 -23.06 5.18
CA PRO A 11 -5.03 -24.38 5.37
C PRO A 11 -5.30 -25.35 4.22
N GLU A 12 -4.27 -26.11 3.85
CA GLU A 12 -4.34 -27.11 2.78
C GLU A 12 -5.32 -28.24 3.14
N VAL A 13 -6.06 -28.68 2.12
CA VAL A 13 -6.99 -29.80 2.21
C VAL A 13 -6.23 -31.08 1.89
N ASP A 14 -6.24 -32.03 2.82
CA ASP A 14 -5.60 -33.34 2.61
C ASP A 14 -6.30 -34.13 1.48
N ALA A 15 -5.67 -35.19 0.97
CA ALA A 15 -6.18 -36.07 -0.08
C ALA A 15 -7.57 -36.66 0.23
N TYR A 16 -7.94 -36.74 1.51
CA TYR A 16 -9.24 -37.22 2.00
C TYR A 16 -10.29 -36.10 2.21
N GLY A 17 -9.99 -34.85 1.82
CA GLY A 17 -10.91 -33.73 1.97
C GLY A 17 -10.93 -33.11 3.37
N THR A 18 -9.98 -33.44 4.24
CA THR A 18 -9.96 -32.96 5.63
C THR A 18 -8.97 -31.83 5.85
N VAL A 19 -9.36 -30.84 6.65
CA VAL A 19 -8.51 -29.72 7.07
C VAL A 19 -8.13 -29.88 8.55
N GLN A 20 -6.85 -30.15 8.83
CA GLN A 20 -6.40 -30.50 10.19
C GLN A 20 -6.63 -29.39 11.23
N PRO A 21 -6.40 -28.08 10.94
CA PRO A 21 -6.71 -27.02 11.90
C PRO A 21 -8.20 -26.95 12.24
N HIS A 22 -9.09 -27.24 11.28
CA HIS A 22 -10.53 -27.23 11.50
C HIS A 22 -10.94 -28.32 12.49
N THR A 23 -10.35 -29.51 12.40
CA THR A 23 -10.70 -30.61 13.31
C THR A 23 -10.27 -30.33 14.74
N LEU A 24 -9.12 -29.66 14.94
CA LEU A 24 -8.65 -29.24 16.26
C LEU A 24 -9.54 -28.18 16.90
N ILE A 25 -9.92 -27.14 16.13
CA ILE A 25 -10.83 -26.09 16.61
C ILE A 25 -12.19 -26.70 16.95
N ARG A 26 -12.70 -27.59 16.09
CA ARG A 26 -13.95 -28.32 16.33
C ARG A 26 -13.88 -29.16 17.61
N GLN A 27 -12.79 -29.90 17.81
CA GLN A 27 -12.58 -30.70 19.02
C GLN A 27 -12.68 -29.84 20.27
N HIS A 28 -12.01 -28.68 20.28
CA HIS A 28 -12.10 -27.74 21.39
C HIS A 28 -13.54 -27.21 21.58
N MET A 29 -14.26 -26.84 20.51
CA MET A 29 -15.62 -26.33 20.62
C MET A 29 -16.63 -27.37 21.10
N ASP A 30 -16.47 -28.64 20.69
CA ASP A 30 -17.35 -29.73 21.07
C ASP A 30 -17.10 -30.19 22.52
N TYR A 31 -15.83 -30.30 22.92
CA TYR A 31 -15.45 -30.98 24.16
C TYR A 31 -14.90 -30.05 25.25
N GLN A 32 -14.55 -28.80 24.92
CA GLN A 32 -13.88 -27.83 25.81
C GLN A 32 -12.52 -28.30 26.36
N HIS A 33 -11.93 -29.31 25.73
CA HIS A 33 -10.62 -29.84 26.09
C HIS A 33 -9.92 -30.43 24.87
N TRP A 34 -8.61 -30.61 24.98
CA TRP A 34 -7.84 -31.42 24.03
C TRP A 34 -6.83 -32.30 24.76
N TYR A 35 -6.32 -33.29 24.04
CA TYR A 35 -5.34 -34.23 24.58
C TYR A 35 -3.91 -33.75 24.34
N ASP A 36 -3.12 -33.63 25.40
CA ASP A 36 -1.69 -33.38 25.29
C ASP A 36 -0.95 -34.67 24.95
N ARG A 37 -0.44 -34.76 23.72
CA ARG A 37 0.31 -35.93 23.24
C ARG A 37 1.64 -36.15 23.95
N GLN A 38 2.23 -35.14 24.58
CA GLN A 38 3.52 -35.28 25.29
C GLN A 38 3.31 -35.75 26.73
N LYS A 39 2.39 -35.12 27.45
CA LYS A 39 2.09 -35.44 28.85
C LYS A 39 1.07 -36.57 29.01
N LEU A 40 0.45 -36.99 27.91
CA LEU A 40 -0.60 -38.00 27.86
C LEU A 40 -1.79 -37.67 28.77
N SER A 41 -2.06 -36.37 28.96
CA SER A 41 -3.09 -35.84 29.87
C SER A 41 -4.10 -34.96 29.13
N LEU A 42 -5.33 -34.90 29.64
CA LEU A 42 -6.32 -33.95 29.17
C LEU A 42 -5.97 -32.53 29.62
N LYS A 43 -6.23 -31.55 28.75
CA LYS A 43 -6.13 -30.13 29.03
C LYS A 43 -7.48 -29.48 28.81
N ASP A 44 -8.12 -29.08 29.90
CA ASP A 44 -9.39 -28.37 29.88
C ASP A 44 -9.15 -26.88 29.60
N ILE A 45 -9.91 -26.34 28.67
CA ILE A 45 -9.78 -24.96 28.20
C ILE A 45 -11.15 -24.30 28.30
N HIS A 46 -11.26 -23.42 29.28
CA HIS A 46 -12.47 -22.67 29.54
C HIS A 46 -12.33 -21.22 29.10
N ASN A 47 -13.47 -20.54 28.94
CA ASN A 47 -13.56 -19.09 28.71
C ASN A 47 -12.83 -18.60 27.44
N CYS A 48 -12.91 -19.39 26.37
CA CYS A 48 -12.37 -19.05 25.05
C CYS A 48 -13.50 -18.81 24.05
N MET A 49 -13.42 -17.71 23.31
CA MET A 49 -14.31 -17.38 22.20
C MET A 49 -13.50 -17.36 20.90
N PHE A 50 -14.13 -17.73 19.80
CA PHE A 50 -13.51 -17.71 18.47
C PHE A 50 -14.22 -16.71 17.59
N VAL A 51 -13.42 -15.91 16.88
CA VAL A 51 -13.86 -15.05 15.79
C VAL A 51 -12.98 -15.39 14.60
N SER A 52 -13.57 -15.55 13.43
CA SER A 52 -12.82 -15.93 12.23
C SER A 52 -13.23 -15.09 11.03
N ALA A 53 -12.27 -14.81 10.16
CA ALA A 53 -12.50 -14.27 8.83
C ALA A 53 -12.06 -15.30 7.76
N MET A 54 -12.50 -15.05 6.53
CA MET A 54 -12.16 -15.87 5.37
C MET A 54 -12.06 -15.00 4.14
N ASN A 55 -11.13 -15.33 3.25
CA ASN A 55 -10.95 -14.62 2.00
C ASN A 55 -11.72 -15.35 0.88
N PRO A 56 -12.72 -14.72 0.24
CA PRO A 56 -13.50 -15.36 -0.82
C PRO A 56 -12.71 -15.57 -2.11
N THR A 57 -11.51 -14.97 -2.25
CA THR A 57 -10.70 -15.00 -3.49
C THR A 57 -9.55 -15.99 -3.40
N SER A 58 -9.19 -16.49 -2.22
CA SER A 58 -7.98 -17.31 -2.02
C SER A 58 -8.18 -18.36 -0.94
N GLY A 59 -7.48 -19.50 -1.08
CA GLY A 59 -7.62 -20.65 -0.19
C GLY A 59 -8.69 -21.64 -0.67
N ALA A 60 -9.11 -22.52 0.23
CA ALA A 60 -10.23 -23.42 -0.02
C ALA A 60 -11.55 -22.63 -0.02
N PHE A 61 -12.44 -22.91 -0.98
CA PHE A 61 -13.76 -22.29 -1.01
C PHE A 61 -14.75 -22.95 -0.04
N THR A 62 -14.38 -24.09 0.53
CA THR A 62 -15.24 -24.90 1.39
C THR A 62 -14.63 -25.04 2.77
N ILE A 63 -15.35 -24.57 3.79
CA ILE A 63 -15.06 -24.87 5.20
C ILE A 63 -15.85 -26.11 5.59
N GLU A 64 -15.28 -26.95 6.47
CA GLU A 64 -15.96 -28.13 6.99
C GLU A 64 -17.31 -27.74 7.64
N PRO A 65 -18.46 -28.25 7.14
CA PRO A 65 -19.79 -27.87 7.64
C PRO A 65 -19.98 -28.17 9.13
N ARG A 66 -19.30 -29.22 9.62
CA ARG A 66 -19.32 -29.60 11.04
C ARG A 66 -18.65 -28.58 11.95
N LEU A 67 -17.70 -27.81 11.45
CA LEU A 67 -17.11 -26.70 12.19
C LEU A 67 -17.97 -25.44 12.03
N GLN A 68 -18.43 -25.17 10.80
CA GLN A 68 -19.26 -24.01 10.50
C GLN A 68 -20.53 -23.93 11.35
N ARG A 69 -21.09 -25.08 11.78
CA ARG A 69 -22.26 -25.11 12.70
C ARG A 69 -22.05 -24.36 14.02
N HIS A 70 -20.81 -24.16 14.47
CA HIS A 70 -20.48 -23.43 15.70
C HIS A 70 -20.33 -21.93 15.47
N PHE A 71 -20.38 -21.46 14.22
CA PHE A 71 -20.19 -20.08 13.85
C PHE A 71 -21.47 -19.47 13.28
N TYR A 72 -21.67 -18.19 13.57
CA TYR A 72 -22.55 -17.34 12.79
C TYR A 72 -21.75 -16.74 11.64
N VAL A 73 -22.24 -16.92 10.41
CA VAL A 73 -21.55 -16.45 9.20
C VAL A 73 -22.20 -15.18 8.70
N PHE A 74 -21.40 -14.12 8.59
CA PHE A 74 -21.80 -12.84 8.03
C PHE A 74 -21.01 -12.57 6.76
N ALA A 75 -21.69 -12.20 5.67
CA ALA A 75 -21.03 -11.75 4.45
C ALA A 75 -20.76 -10.24 4.54
N LEU A 76 -19.49 -9.85 4.46
CA LEU A 76 -19.07 -8.45 4.44
C LEU A 76 -18.79 -8.04 3.00
N SER A 77 -19.64 -7.17 2.46
CA SER A 77 -19.44 -6.54 1.16
C SER A 77 -18.51 -5.33 1.27
N PHE A 78 -17.92 -4.94 0.14
CA PHE A 78 -17.13 -3.70 0.10
C PHE A 78 -18.00 -2.49 0.46
N PRO A 79 -17.45 -1.52 1.21
CA PRO A 79 -18.16 -0.30 1.55
C PRO A 79 -18.48 0.52 0.28
N GLY A 80 -19.60 1.23 0.31
CA GLY A 80 -19.98 2.17 -0.76
C GLY A 80 -19.03 3.37 -0.84
N SER A 81 -19.12 4.12 -1.94
CA SER A 81 -18.31 5.32 -2.19
C SER A 81 -18.40 6.35 -1.07
N ASP A 82 -19.58 6.54 -0.50
CA ASP A 82 -19.82 7.56 0.53
C ASP A 82 -19.15 7.18 1.86
N ALA A 83 -19.18 5.89 2.21
CA ALA A 83 -18.49 5.38 3.37
C ALA A 83 -16.96 5.50 3.19
N LEU A 84 -16.44 5.15 2.02
CA LEU A 84 -15.02 5.35 1.69
C LEU A 84 -14.63 6.82 1.80
N TYR A 85 -15.44 7.71 1.24
CA TYR A 85 -15.23 9.15 1.33
C TYR A 85 -15.12 9.59 2.78
N GLN A 86 -16.08 9.24 3.65
CA GLN A 86 -16.05 9.66 5.06
C GLN A 86 -14.82 9.13 5.80
N ILE A 87 -14.45 7.87 5.58
CA ILE A 87 -13.28 7.25 6.23
C ILE A 87 -12.01 8.01 5.85
N TYR A 88 -11.70 8.12 4.55
CA TYR A 88 -10.46 8.76 4.11
C TYR A 88 -10.47 10.28 4.31
N TYR A 89 -11.65 10.91 4.32
CA TYR A 89 -11.78 12.35 4.57
C TYR A 89 -11.36 12.64 6.00
N SER A 90 -11.87 11.86 6.95
CA SER A 90 -11.52 12.03 8.37
C SER A 90 -10.00 11.90 8.59
N ILE A 91 -9.37 10.90 7.96
CA ILE A 91 -7.92 10.65 8.07
C ILE A 91 -7.11 11.81 7.47
N LEU A 92 -7.41 12.19 6.22
CA LEU A 92 -6.65 13.24 5.52
C LEU A 92 -6.87 14.62 6.14
N SER A 93 -8.12 14.97 6.44
CA SER A 93 -8.47 16.27 7.04
C SER A 93 -7.82 16.45 8.42
N GLN A 94 -7.79 15.40 9.25
CA GLN A 94 -7.13 15.44 10.55
C GLN A 94 -5.62 15.65 10.41
N HIS A 95 -4.97 14.94 9.48
CA HIS A 95 -3.54 15.10 9.22
C HIS A 95 -3.18 16.51 8.73
N LEU A 96 -3.97 17.04 7.79
CA LEU A 96 -3.76 18.38 7.24
C LEU A 96 -4.05 19.48 8.28
N SER A 97 -5.02 19.26 9.17
CA SER A 97 -5.39 20.22 10.22
C SER A 97 -4.48 20.15 11.45
N GLN A 98 -3.60 19.15 11.55
CA GLN A 98 -2.74 18.96 12.72
C GLN A 98 -1.72 20.10 12.84
N PRO A 99 -1.69 20.87 13.95
CA PRO A 99 -0.81 22.04 14.08
C PRO A 99 0.68 21.72 13.98
N LEU A 100 1.08 20.51 14.36
CA LEU A 100 2.47 20.04 14.28
C LEU A 100 2.98 19.97 12.84
N ASN A 101 2.09 19.67 11.88
CA ASN A 101 2.45 19.52 10.48
C ASN A 101 2.53 20.87 9.74
N LYS A 102 2.00 21.97 10.32
CA LYS A 102 2.12 23.35 9.82
C LYS A 102 1.66 23.55 8.35
N PHE A 103 0.59 22.89 7.93
CA PHE A 103 0.03 23.12 6.59
C PHE A 103 -0.67 24.49 6.48
N PRO A 104 -0.60 25.16 5.31
CA PRO A 104 -1.36 26.38 5.07
C PRO A 104 -2.85 26.08 4.84
N LEU A 105 -3.72 27.05 5.16
CA LEU A 105 -5.17 26.88 5.07
C LEU A 105 -5.65 26.55 3.64
N THR A 106 -4.95 27.06 2.62
CA THR A 106 -5.23 26.74 1.21
C THR A 106 -5.09 25.25 0.91
N VAL A 107 -4.11 24.58 1.51
CA VAL A 107 -3.87 23.13 1.33
C VAL A 107 -4.93 22.32 2.09
N ILE A 108 -5.32 22.76 3.30
CA ILE A 108 -6.37 22.10 4.09
C ILE A 108 -7.70 22.06 3.32
N ASN A 109 -8.07 23.16 2.68
CA ASN A 109 -9.30 23.25 1.89
C ASN A 109 -9.30 22.36 0.62
N THR A 110 -8.13 21.87 0.20
CA THR A 110 -8.02 20.97 -0.96
C THR A 110 -8.10 19.48 -0.64
N ALA A 111 -8.37 19.12 0.62
CA ALA A 111 -8.57 17.72 1.01
C ALA A 111 -9.69 17.04 0.20
N ASP A 112 -10.81 17.74 -0.04
CA ASP A 112 -11.96 17.20 -0.78
C ASP A 112 -11.60 16.84 -2.23
N LEU A 113 -10.84 17.73 -2.90
CA LEU A 113 -10.33 17.51 -4.25
C LEU A 113 -9.52 16.20 -4.33
N ILE A 114 -8.59 16.00 -3.39
CA ILE A 114 -7.74 14.80 -3.34
C ILE A 114 -8.58 13.54 -3.16
N LEU A 115 -9.63 13.58 -2.34
CA LEU A 115 -10.50 12.45 -2.12
C LEU A 115 -11.26 12.04 -3.38
N GLN A 116 -11.85 13.02 -4.07
CA GLN A 116 -12.58 12.76 -5.32
C GLN A 116 -11.63 12.16 -6.37
N LEU A 117 -10.40 12.67 -6.45
CA LEU A 117 -9.36 12.13 -7.33
C LEU A 117 -8.97 10.70 -6.95
N ALA A 118 -8.70 10.42 -5.67
CA ALA A 118 -8.25 9.12 -5.20
C ALA A 118 -9.31 8.03 -5.39
N ILE A 119 -10.57 8.28 -4.98
CA ILE A 119 -11.67 7.33 -5.12
C ILE A 119 -12.05 7.13 -6.59
N GLY A 120 -12.09 8.22 -7.37
CA GLY A 120 -12.34 8.19 -8.81
C GLY A 120 -11.26 7.40 -9.56
N MET A 121 -9.99 7.55 -9.19
CA MET A 121 -8.89 6.80 -9.79
C MET A 121 -8.97 5.32 -9.42
N HIS A 122 -9.15 5.01 -8.13
CA HIS A 122 -9.21 3.62 -7.65
C HIS A 122 -10.32 2.82 -8.32
N SER A 123 -11.52 3.39 -8.42
CA SER A 123 -12.65 2.76 -9.11
C SER A 123 -12.36 2.53 -10.60
N LYS A 124 -11.81 3.53 -11.32
CA LYS A 124 -11.47 3.40 -12.74
C LYS A 124 -10.35 2.37 -12.98
N LEU A 125 -9.37 2.26 -12.06
CA LEU A 125 -8.31 1.25 -12.12
C LEU A 125 -8.88 -0.16 -11.98
N ALA A 126 -9.74 -0.37 -10.97
CA ALA A 126 -10.35 -1.66 -10.70
C ALA A 126 -11.17 -2.19 -11.88
N THR A 127 -11.80 -1.32 -12.67
CA THR A 127 -12.56 -1.73 -13.86
C THR A 127 -11.70 -1.90 -15.12
N THR A 128 -10.57 -1.20 -15.22
CA THR A 128 -9.74 -1.17 -16.44
C THR A 128 -8.68 -2.27 -16.44
N PHE A 129 -8.01 -2.47 -15.31
CA PHE A 129 -6.91 -3.42 -15.18
C PHE A 129 -7.39 -4.65 -14.39
N LEU A 130 -7.95 -5.61 -15.11
CA LEU A 130 -8.42 -6.86 -14.52
C LEU A 130 -7.31 -7.92 -14.45
N PRO A 131 -7.35 -8.81 -13.45
CA PRO A 131 -6.40 -9.91 -13.35
C PRO A 131 -6.56 -10.88 -14.53
N THR A 132 -5.45 -11.32 -15.09
CA THR A 132 -5.39 -12.32 -16.16
C THR A 132 -4.42 -13.44 -15.78
N ALA A 133 -4.39 -14.54 -16.53
CA ALA A 133 -3.44 -15.64 -16.27
C ALA A 133 -1.97 -15.17 -16.28
N VAL A 134 -1.64 -14.17 -17.08
CA VAL A 134 -0.29 -13.58 -17.17
C VAL A 134 -0.09 -12.47 -16.12
N LYS A 135 -1.12 -11.68 -15.84
CA LYS A 135 -1.10 -10.54 -14.91
C LYS A 135 -2.00 -10.82 -13.72
N PHE A 136 -1.71 -11.90 -13.00
CA PHE A 136 -2.54 -12.34 -11.86
C PHE A 136 -2.43 -11.39 -10.66
N HIS A 137 -1.36 -10.59 -10.58
CA HIS A 137 -1.12 -9.62 -9.52
C HIS A 137 -1.86 -8.29 -9.71
N TYR A 138 -2.62 -8.11 -10.81
CA TYR A 138 -3.49 -6.95 -11.03
C TYR A 138 -4.78 -7.09 -10.21
N VAL A 139 -4.61 -7.13 -8.88
CA VAL A 139 -5.69 -7.18 -7.91
C VAL A 139 -5.66 -5.86 -7.15
N TRP A 140 -6.75 -5.11 -7.29
CA TRP A 140 -6.92 -3.79 -6.66
C TRP A 140 -7.90 -3.91 -5.51
N ASN A 141 -7.43 -3.58 -4.31
CA ASN A 141 -8.25 -3.63 -3.10
C ASN A 141 -8.10 -2.35 -2.29
N LEU A 142 -8.86 -2.23 -1.20
CA LEU A 142 -8.80 -1.06 -0.33
C LEU A 142 -7.42 -0.82 0.28
N ARG A 143 -6.58 -1.86 0.45
CA ARG A 143 -5.21 -1.68 0.94
C ARG A 143 -4.37 -0.84 -0.01
N ASP A 144 -4.66 -0.88 -1.31
CA ASP A 144 -3.96 -0.01 -2.25
C ASP A 144 -4.36 1.45 -2.05
N LEU A 145 -5.64 1.72 -1.79
CA LEU A 145 -6.10 3.06 -1.47
C LEU A 145 -5.50 3.52 -0.12
N ASP A 146 -5.49 2.66 0.90
CA ASP A 146 -4.82 2.90 2.18
C ASP A 146 -3.33 3.25 1.98
N ASN A 147 -2.61 2.51 1.13
CA ASN A 147 -1.19 2.76 0.84
C ASN A 147 -0.94 4.10 0.15
N VAL A 148 -1.89 4.61 -0.64
CA VAL A 148 -1.80 5.95 -1.25
C VAL A 148 -1.90 7.00 -0.14
N PHE A 149 -2.93 6.90 0.71
CA PHE A 149 -3.10 7.85 1.81
C PHE A 149 -1.96 7.75 2.83
N GLN A 150 -1.51 6.54 3.18
CA GLN A 150 -0.38 6.32 4.08
C GLN A 150 0.90 7.00 3.56
N GLY A 151 1.15 6.99 2.26
CA GLY A 151 2.25 7.74 1.66
C GLY A 151 2.06 9.26 1.76
N MET A 152 0.84 9.75 1.53
CA MET A 152 0.52 11.17 1.69
C MET A 152 0.69 11.65 3.14
N LEU A 153 0.47 10.78 4.12
CA LEU A 153 0.63 11.10 5.55
C LEU A 153 2.11 11.32 5.96
N PHE A 154 3.10 10.98 5.13
CA PHE A 154 4.49 11.37 5.39
C PHE A 154 4.74 12.85 5.16
N ALA A 155 3.90 13.52 4.37
CA ALA A 155 4.11 14.92 4.04
C ALA A 155 3.81 15.83 5.23
N THR A 156 4.58 16.90 5.32
CA THR A 156 4.40 18.03 6.23
C THR A 156 4.23 19.33 5.44
N GLY A 157 3.91 20.44 6.10
CA GLY A 157 3.75 21.76 5.50
C GLY A 157 5.02 22.32 4.87
N ASP A 158 6.20 21.81 5.22
CA ASP A 158 7.45 22.14 4.54
C ASP A 158 7.53 21.50 3.15
N CYS A 159 6.95 20.31 2.99
CA CYS A 159 6.87 19.57 1.74
C CYS A 159 5.78 20.14 0.81
N VAL A 160 4.62 20.50 1.38
CA VAL A 160 3.45 20.96 0.62
C VAL A 160 2.99 22.33 1.12
N ARG A 161 3.30 23.36 0.33
CA ARG A 161 2.97 24.77 0.59
C ARG A 161 1.82 25.30 -0.27
N SER A 162 1.46 24.60 -1.34
CA SER A 162 0.37 24.98 -2.24
C SER A 162 -0.54 23.79 -2.55
N SER A 163 -1.77 24.10 -2.92
CA SER A 163 -2.76 23.11 -3.37
C SER A 163 -2.26 22.30 -4.57
N SER A 164 -1.49 22.91 -5.48
CA SER A 164 -0.91 22.23 -6.65
C SER A 164 0.17 21.22 -6.26
N GLN A 165 0.93 21.52 -5.19
CA GLN A 165 1.89 20.58 -4.63
C GLN A 165 1.19 19.39 -3.95
N LEU A 166 0.01 19.58 -3.36
CA LEU A 166 -0.77 18.49 -2.77
C LEU A 166 -1.28 17.53 -3.86
N VAL A 167 -1.82 18.07 -4.96
CA VAL A 167 -2.23 17.26 -6.13
C VAL A 167 -1.03 16.50 -6.69
N ARG A 168 0.12 17.17 -6.83
CA ARG A 168 1.35 16.53 -7.28
C ARG A 168 1.81 15.40 -6.35
N LEU A 169 1.72 15.61 -5.03
CA LEU A 169 2.03 14.57 -4.05
C LEU A 169 1.12 13.36 -4.23
N TRP A 170 -0.20 13.57 -4.32
CA TRP A 170 -1.15 12.49 -4.60
C TRP A 170 -0.81 11.74 -5.89
N MET A 171 -0.44 12.45 -6.97
CA MET A 171 -0.03 11.82 -8.22
C MET A 171 1.22 10.94 -8.05
N HIS A 172 2.19 11.39 -7.25
CA HIS A 172 3.37 10.59 -6.93
C HIS A 172 2.95 9.32 -6.20
N GLU A 173 2.17 9.44 -5.12
CA GLU A 173 1.71 8.28 -4.33
C GLU A 173 0.88 7.30 -5.15
N ALA A 174 -0.06 7.80 -5.95
CA ALA A 174 -0.86 6.98 -6.85
C ALA A 174 0.04 6.24 -7.88
N SER A 175 1.06 6.91 -8.41
CA SER A 175 2.01 6.28 -9.33
C SER A 175 2.89 5.23 -8.65
N ARG A 176 3.29 5.44 -7.39
CA ARG A 176 4.07 4.47 -6.61
C ARG A 176 3.25 3.24 -6.22
N VAL A 177 1.97 3.41 -5.90
CA VAL A 177 1.12 2.28 -5.49
C VAL A 177 0.57 1.50 -6.69
N TYR A 178 0.05 2.20 -7.70
CA TYR A 178 -0.61 1.56 -8.84
C TYR A 178 0.36 1.33 -10.00
N GLY A 179 1.13 2.35 -10.37
CA GLY A 179 2.02 2.31 -11.52
C GLY A 179 3.16 1.31 -11.36
N ASP A 180 3.72 1.15 -10.16
CA ASP A 180 4.84 0.23 -9.93
C ASP A 180 4.43 -1.26 -10.00
N LYS A 181 3.13 -1.59 -9.95
CA LYS A 181 2.65 -2.96 -10.19
C LYS A 181 2.57 -3.31 -11.69
N MET A 182 2.60 -2.30 -12.57
CA MET A 182 2.40 -2.50 -14.00
C MET A 182 3.66 -3.00 -14.68
N VAL A 183 3.48 -3.96 -15.59
CA VAL A 183 4.61 -4.64 -16.27
C VAL A 183 4.80 -4.09 -17.68
N ASP A 184 3.71 -3.97 -18.44
CA ASP A 184 3.78 -3.58 -19.84
C ASP A 184 3.86 -2.07 -20.01
N LYS A 185 4.69 -1.61 -20.96
CA LYS A 185 4.78 -0.18 -21.33
C LYS A 185 3.42 0.40 -21.74
N LYS A 186 2.61 -0.38 -22.45
CA LYS A 186 1.24 0.01 -22.85
C LYS A 186 0.33 0.26 -21.64
N ASP A 187 0.42 -0.58 -20.62
CA ASP A 187 -0.37 -0.41 -19.39
C ASP A 187 0.08 0.85 -18.65
N ILE A 188 1.39 1.06 -18.54
CA ILE A 188 1.99 2.26 -17.92
C ILE A 188 1.54 3.54 -18.65
N GLU A 189 1.57 3.54 -19.99
CA GLU A 189 1.08 4.66 -20.78
C GLU A 189 -0.42 4.91 -20.59
N THR A 190 -1.21 3.84 -20.51
CA THR A 190 -2.66 3.92 -20.30
C THR A 190 -2.96 4.47 -18.90
N PHE A 191 -2.24 4.00 -17.88
CA PHE A 191 -2.31 4.51 -16.52
C PHE A 191 -1.99 6.00 -16.45
N ASN A 192 -0.88 6.41 -17.06
CA ASN A 192 -0.49 7.82 -17.08
C ASN A 192 -1.57 8.69 -17.73
N LYS A 193 -2.15 8.23 -18.86
CA LYS A 193 -3.29 8.92 -19.50
C LYS A 193 -4.50 8.99 -18.57
N MET A 194 -4.87 7.87 -17.94
CA MET A 194 -6.00 7.82 -17.00
C MET A 194 -5.82 8.78 -15.83
N LEU A 195 -4.61 8.91 -15.30
CA LEU A 195 -4.28 9.81 -14.20
C LEU A 195 -4.49 11.27 -14.61
N VAL A 196 -4.01 11.68 -15.80
CA VAL A 196 -4.24 13.03 -16.33
C VAL A 196 -5.72 13.29 -16.60
N GLU A 197 -6.41 12.35 -17.23
CA GLU A 197 -7.84 12.46 -17.53
C GLU A 197 -8.68 12.59 -16.27
N ASN A 198 -8.34 11.87 -15.21
CA ASN A 198 -9.07 11.94 -13.93
C ASN A 198 -8.98 13.34 -13.32
N ILE A 199 -7.78 13.94 -13.35
CA ILE A 199 -7.57 15.32 -12.90
C ILE A 199 -8.42 16.30 -13.72
N LYS A 200 -8.35 16.20 -15.06
CA LYS A 200 -9.12 17.06 -15.97
C LYS A 200 -10.63 16.93 -15.76
N LYS A 201 -11.13 15.71 -15.52
CA LYS A 201 -12.55 15.47 -15.28
C LYS A 201 -13.04 16.14 -14.00
N VAL A 202 -12.26 16.09 -12.92
CA VAL A 202 -12.64 16.72 -11.65
C VAL A 202 -12.61 18.24 -11.75
N PHE A 203 -11.62 18.82 -12.43
CA PHE A 203 -11.61 20.28 -12.68
C PHE A 203 -12.73 20.72 -13.64
N ALA A 204 -13.03 19.94 -14.68
CA ALA A 204 -14.12 20.23 -15.61
C ALA A 204 -15.51 20.20 -14.96
N ALA A 205 -15.67 19.56 -13.80
CA ALA A 205 -16.90 19.61 -13.02
C ALA A 205 -17.17 21.00 -12.41
N GLY A 206 -16.19 21.92 -12.43
CA GLY A 206 -16.34 23.30 -11.98
C GLY A 206 -16.45 23.48 -10.46
N VAL A 207 -16.23 22.40 -9.69
CA VAL A 207 -16.30 22.42 -8.22
C VAL A 207 -15.03 23.02 -7.60
N PHE A 208 -13.90 22.94 -8.30
CA PHE A 208 -12.60 23.41 -7.84
C PHE A 208 -11.97 24.36 -8.85
N GLU A 209 -11.16 25.30 -8.37
CA GLU A 209 -10.39 26.19 -9.24
C GLU A 209 -9.38 25.40 -10.08
N GLU A 210 -9.31 25.72 -11.37
CA GLU A 210 -8.39 25.09 -12.31
C GLU A 210 -6.95 25.49 -11.99
N MET A 211 -6.07 24.50 -11.82
CA MET A 211 -4.66 24.73 -11.55
C MET A 211 -3.83 24.59 -12.83
N PRO A 212 -2.76 25.38 -13.04
CA PRO A 212 -1.94 25.25 -14.23
C PRO A 212 -1.30 23.86 -14.31
N GLU A 213 -1.43 23.17 -15.45
CA GLU A 213 -0.84 21.84 -15.66
C GLU A 213 0.67 21.81 -15.38
N SER A 214 1.35 22.92 -15.69
CA SER A 214 2.79 23.09 -15.45
C SER A 214 3.17 22.93 -13.98
N GLU A 215 2.31 23.26 -13.01
CA GLU A 215 2.69 23.21 -11.60
C GLU A 215 2.79 21.77 -11.07
N TYR A 216 1.87 20.90 -11.50
CA TYR A 216 1.79 19.53 -11.01
C TYR A 216 2.38 18.48 -11.96
N MET A 217 2.54 18.77 -13.26
CA MET A 217 3.11 17.83 -14.26
C MET A 217 4.63 17.93 -14.44
N ASN A 218 5.33 18.82 -13.74
CA ASN A 218 6.79 18.94 -13.84
C ASN A 218 7.51 17.60 -13.59
N LYS A 219 8.65 17.35 -14.25
CA LYS A 219 9.49 16.17 -14.00
C LYS A 219 10.74 16.59 -13.21
N PRO A 220 11.30 15.71 -12.34
CA PRO A 220 10.85 14.35 -12.01
C PRO A 220 9.72 14.31 -10.97
N LEU A 221 8.80 13.34 -11.08
CA LEU A 221 7.73 13.09 -10.11
C LEU A 221 8.21 12.14 -9.01
N ILE A 222 9.14 12.62 -8.17
CA ILE A 222 9.77 11.84 -7.11
C ILE A 222 9.69 12.62 -5.79
N TYR A 223 9.22 11.93 -4.75
CA TYR A 223 9.35 12.33 -3.35
C TYR A 223 10.16 11.25 -2.63
N CYS A 224 10.99 11.66 -1.68
CA CYS A 224 11.85 10.76 -0.91
C CYS A 224 12.22 11.37 0.44
N HIS A 225 12.74 10.56 1.36
CA HIS A 225 13.03 10.97 2.74
C HIS A 225 14.44 11.56 2.92
N PHE A 226 15.30 11.48 1.92
CA PHE A 226 16.72 11.79 2.05
C PHE A 226 17.19 12.95 1.15
N VAL A 227 16.28 13.84 0.73
CA VAL A 227 16.61 14.95 -0.18
C VAL A 227 17.71 15.85 0.40
N GLU A 228 17.65 16.15 1.69
CA GLU A 228 18.61 17.04 2.36
C GLU A 228 19.75 16.28 3.04
N SER A 229 19.44 15.16 3.72
CA SER A 229 20.45 14.31 4.37
C SER A 229 19.91 12.90 4.61
N VAL A 230 20.80 11.93 4.79
CA VAL A 230 20.47 10.49 4.95
C VAL A 230 20.25 10.08 6.41
N GLY A 231 20.41 11.01 7.37
CA GLY A 231 20.24 10.74 8.81
C GLY A 231 19.00 11.36 9.45
N ASP A 232 18.34 12.29 8.79
CA ASP A 232 17.13 12.98 9.27
C ASP A 232 16.02 12.83 8.22
N PRO A 233 15.25 11.72 8.26
CA PRO A 233 14.31 11.39 7.20
C PRO A 233 13.21 12.45 7.12
N LYS A 234 13.22 13.21 6.03
CA LYS A 234 12.25 14.26 5.71
C LYS A 234 11.67 14.05 4.34
N TYR A 235 10.38 13.77 4.31
CA TYR A 235 9.69 13.49 3.06
C TYR A 235 9.50 14.76 2.23
N MET A 236 10.28 14.88 1.15
CA MET A 236 10.37 16.10 0.36
C MET A 236 10.37 15.79 -1.14
N LYS A 237 9.92 16.77 -1.93
CA LYS A 237 10.01 16.73 -3.39
C LYS A 237 11.48 16.77 -3.82
N MET A 238 11.87 15.87 -4.72
CA MET A 238 13.17 15.94 -5.39
C MET A 238 13.13 17.02 -6.49
N PRO A 239 14.00 18.05 -6.46
CA PRO A 239 13.99 19.12 -7.45
C PRO A 239 14.38 18.64 -8.85
N ASP A 240 15.44 17.84 -8.95
CA ASP A 240 16.05 17.45 -10.21
C ASP A 240 16.90 16.17 -10.07
N TRP A 241 17.19 15.53 -11.21
CA TRP A 241 17.98 14.31 -11.26
C TRP A 241 19.44 14.50 -10.86
N SER A 242 20.02 15.67 -11.08
CA SER A 242 21.44 15.92 -10.77
C SER A 242 21.66 15.98 -9.26
N THR A 243 20.72 16.60 -8.53
CA THR A 243 20.69 16.59 -7.06
C THR A 243 20.54 15.16 -6.52
N LEU A 244 19.61 14.37 -7.06
CA LEU A 244 19.43 12.97 -6.65
C LEU A 244 20.70 12.13 -6.91
N HIS A 245 21.32 12.30 -8.08
CA HIS A 245 22.55 11.59 -8.42
C HIS A 245 23.69 11.96 -7.48
N ARG A 246 23.84 13.25 -7.13
CA ARG A 246 24.85 13.71 -6.17
C ARG A 246 24.64 13.07 -4.80
N VAL A 247 23.44 13.20 -4.24
CA VAL A 247 23.12 12.64 -2.90
C VAL A 247 23.39 11.13 -2.86
N LEU A 248 22.94 10.40 -3.88
CA LEU A 248 23.16 8.95 -3.94
C LEU A 248 24.63 8.58 -4.15
N SER A 249 25.38 9.32 -4.97
CA SER A 249 26.82 9.12 -5.17
C SER A 249 27.61 9.34 -3.88
N ASP A 250 27.27 10.41 -3.14
CA ASP A 250 27.91 10.72 -1.86
C ASP A 250 27.62 9.59 -0.85
N THR A 251 26.37 9.13 -0.77
CA THR A 251 25.99 8.02 0.11
C THR A 251 26.66 6.70 -0.26
N MET A 252 26.82 6.42 -1.55
CA MET A 252 27.51 5.23 -2.03
C MET A 252 28.99 5.28 -1.65
N THR A 253 29.61 6.45 -1.72
CA THR A 253 31.00 6.66 -1.28
C THR A 253 31.14 6.37 0.21
N SER A 254 30.27 6.95 1.04
CA SER A 254 30.27 6.67 2.49
C SER A 254 29.97 5.21 2.83
N TYR A 255 29.08 4.54 2.11
CA TYR A 255 28.81 3.11 2.28
C TYR A 255 30.04 2.26 1.94
N ASN A 256 30.72 2.60 0.84
CA ASN A 256 31.91 1.88 0.36
C ASN A 256 33.09 1.99 1.33
N GLU A 257 33.17 3.07 2.12
CA GLU A 257 34.17 3.25 3.18
C GLU A 257 33.94 2.31 4.38
N ILE A 258 32.68 1.95 4.68
CA ILE A 258 32.31 1.22 5.90
C ILE A 258 32.22 -0.29 5.67
N VAL A 259 31.66 -0.72 4.53
CA VAL A 259 31.26 -2.13 4.35
C VAL A 259 32.07 -2.85 3.27
N ALA A 260 31.72 -2.64 2.00
CA ALA A 260 32.34 -3.29 0.86
C ALA A 260 32.09 -2.45 -0.38
N SER A 261 33.09 -2.33 -1.26
CA SER A 261 33.00 -1.51 -2.46
C SER A 261 31.90 -2.02 -3.41
N MET A 262 30.82 -1.27 -3.52
CA MET A 262 29.84 -1.34 -4.60
C MET A 262 30.16 -0.25 -5.63
N ASN A 263 30.50 -0.69 -6.84
CA ASN A 263 30.71 0.20 -7.98
C ASN A 263 29.44 0.20 -8.84
N LEU A 264 28.36 0.79 -8.31
CA LEU A 264 27.10 0.91 -9.05
C LEU A 264 27.15 2.14 -9.96
N VAL A 265 26.64 1.98 -11.17
CA VAL A 265 26.38 3.12 -12.06
C VAL A 265 24.93 3.56 -11.87
N LEU A 266 24.73 4.79 -11.40
CA LEU A 266 23.44 5.34 -11.03
C LEU A 266 22.73 5.98 -12.24
N PHE A 267 22.07 5.16 -13.06
CA PHE A 267 21.15 5.65 -14.09
C PHE A 267 19.78 6.04 -13.49
N GLU A 268 18.96 6.79 -14.23
CA GLU A 268 17.64 7.28 -13.76
C GLU A 268 16.73 6.17 -13.19
N ASP A 269 16.71 5.00 -13.83
CA ASP A 269 15.93 3.86 -13.36
C ASP A 269 16.45 3.31 -12.03
N ALA A 270 17.78 3.17 -11.88
CA ALA A 270 18.40 2.70 -10.64
C ALA A 270 18.11 3.66 -9.48
N MET A 271 18.25 4.97 -9.71
CA MET A 271 17.92 6.00 -8.73
C MET A 271 16.42 5.97 -8.36
N SER A 272 15.54 5.80 -9.36
CA SER A 272 14.10 5.64 -9.12
C SER A 272 13.79 4.45 -8.23
N HIS A 273 14.46 3.31 -8.46
CA HIS A 273 14.25 2.11 -7.67
C HIS A 273 14.70 2.30 -6.22
N ILE A 274 15.81 2.98 -5.97
CA ILE A 274 16.25 3.32 -4.60
C ILE A 274 15.19 4.17 -3.90
N CYS A 275 14.66 5.21 -4.58
CA CYS A 275 13.58 6.03 -4.00
C CYS A 275 12.33 5.22 -3.66
N ARG A 276 11.94 4.26 -4.52
CA ARG A 276 10.80 3.36 -4.26
C ARG A 276 11.05 2.48 -3.04
N ILE A 277 12.23 1.88 -2.95
CA ILE A 277 12.61 1.00 -1.84
C ILE A 277 12.61 1.79 -0.54
N ASN A 278 13.29 2.95 -0.49
CA ASN A 278 13.32 3.78 0.70
C ASN A 278 11.91 4.20 1.13
N ARG A 279 11.04 4.67 0.21
CA ARG A 279 9.65 5.00 0.54
C ARG A 279 8.91 3.84 1.21
N ILE A 280 9.07 2.62 0.70
CA ILE A 280 8.40 1.43 1.27
C ILE A 280 8.99 1.09 2.65
N MET A 281 10.30 1.19 2.83
CA MET A 281 10.96 0.83 4.08
C MET A 281 10.71 1.83 5.22
N GLU A 282 10.49 3.11 4.90
CA GLU A 282 10.12 4.14 5.87
C GLU A 282 8.67 3.99 6.36
N ALA A 283 7.84 3.22 5.63
CA ALA A 283 6.48 2.96 6.05
C ALA A 283 6.42 1.99 7.24
N PRO A 284 5.55 2.25 8.23
CA PRO A 284 5.37 1.33 9.35
C PRO A 284 4.90 -0.02 8.84
N ARG A 285 5.64 -1.09 9.21
CA ARG A 285 5.43 -2.47 8.73
C ARG A 285 5.53 -2.60 7.19
N GLY A 286 6.29 -1.71 6.55
CA GLY A 286 6.55 -1.76 5.12
C GLY A 286 7.44 -2.92 4.73
N ASN A 287 7.04 -3.64 3.68
CA ASN A 287 7.80 -4.73 3.09
C ASN A 287 7.73 -4.64 1.56
N ALA A 288 8.88 -4.81 0.90
CA ALA A 288 8.98 -4.74 -0.56
C ALA A 288 9.34 -6.10 -1.15
N LEU A 289 8.57 -6.57 -2.13
CA LEU A 289 8.93 -7.71 -2.96
C LEU A 289 9.52 -7.20 -4.28
N LEU A 290 10.84 -7.34 -4.44
CA LEU A 290 11.55 -6.89 -5.64
C LEU A 290 11.62 -8.00 -6.70
N VAL A 291 10.75 -7.90 -7.71
CA VAL A 291 10.67 -8.87 -8.82
C VAL A 291 11.42 -8.34 -10.04
N GLY A 292 12.26 -9.18 -10.66
CA GLY A 292 12.94 -8.84 -11.92
C GLY A 292 14.04 -9.84 -12.28
N VAL A 293 14.57 -9.72 -13.50
CA VAL A 293 15.62 -10.62 -14.03
C VAL A 293 16.88 -10.60 -13.16
N GLY A 294 17.58 -11.73 -13.08
CA GLY A 294 18.88 -11.82 -12.40
C GLY A 294 19.88 -10.80 -12.97
N GLY A 295 20.72 -10.21 -12.11
CA GLY A 295 21.70 -9.19 -12.53
C GLY A 295 21.17 -7.75 -12.61
N SER A 296 19.88 -7.50 -12.38
CA SER A 296 19.31 -6.14 -12.40
C SER A 296 19.64 -5.27 -11.16
N GLY A 297 20.65 -5.65 -10.37
CA GLY A 297 21.11 -4.86 -9.22
C GLY A 297 20.21 -4.84 -7.97
N LYS A 298 19.08 -5.58 -7.93
CA LYS A 298 18.08 -5.51 -6.82
C LYS A 298 18.68 -5.64 -5.42
N GLN A 299 19.58 -6.61 -5.22
CA GLN A 299 20.24 -6.85 -3.93
C GLN A 299 21.17 -5.70 -3.53
N SER A 300 21.81 -5.08 -4.52
CA SER A 300 22.70 -3.94 -4.31
C SER A 300 21.92 -2.67 -4.01
N LEU A 301 20.81 -2.43 -4.72
CA LEU A 301 19.96 -1.26 -4.52
C LEU A 301 19.13 -1.31 -3.23
N SER A 302 18.94 -2.51 -2.65
CA SER A 302 18.23 -2.68 -1.38
C SER A 302 19.10 -2.49 -0.14
N ARG A 303 20.43 -2.47 -0.31
CA ARG A 303 21.40 -2.23 0.76
C ARG A 303 21.68 -0.75 0.87
#